data_AF-A0A2V9THL5-F1
#
_entry.id   AF-A0A2V9THL5-F1
#
_cell.length_a   1.000
_cell.length_b   1.000
_cell.length_c   1.000
_cell.angle_alpha   90.00
_cell.angle_beta   90.00
_cell.angle_gamma   90.00
#
_symmetry.space_group_name_H-M   'P 1'
#
loop_
_entity.id
_entity.type
_entity.pdbx_description
1 polymer ?
#
loop_
_entity_poly.entity_id
_entity_poly.type
_entity_poly.pdbx_seq_one_letter_code
_entity_poly.pdbx_strand_id
1 'polypeptide(L)'
;MLPYLFVVLAIAVRFLPHPLSFTPVAASLLFFGARGPRRQIWMPLALLAVSDVILTKAVYAYVFNWDQLVTWAWYAAILFLGTKLRDLALPWLVRFHSSC
;
A
#
# COMPACT_ATOMS: atom_id res chain seq x y z
N MET A 1 -7.74 -1.81 -12.67
CA MET A 1 -6.70 -2.86 -12.76
C MET A 1 -5.31 -2.36 -12.36
N LEU A 2 -4.87 -1.18 -12.81
CA LEU A 2 -3.57 -0.57 -12.46
C LEU A 2 -3.15 -0.63 -10.96
N PRO A 3 -4.03 -0.37 -9.98
CA PRO A 3 -3.63 -0.38 -8.56
C PRO A 3 -3.13 -1.75 -8.08
N TYR A 4 -3.70 -2.84 -8.61
CA TYR A 4 -3.29 -4.20 -8.25
C TYR A 4 -1.93 -4.54 -8.82
N LEU A 5 -1.61 -4.05 -10.04
CA LEU A 5 -0.29 -4.22 -10.64
C LEU A 5 0.80 -3.62 -9.76
N PHE A 6 0.59 -2.42 -9.18
CA PHE A 6 1.57 -1.82 -8.29
C PHE A 6 1.77 -2.59 -6.98
N VAL A 7 0.72 -3.20 -6.45
CA VAL A 7 0.82 -4.03 -5.24
C VAL A 7 1.60 -5.31 -5.54
N VAL A 8 1.29 -5.98 -6.66
CA VAL A 8 2.04 -7.18 -7.10
C VAL A 8 3.49 -6.83 -7.40
N LEU A 9 3.76 -5.69 -8.05
CA LEU A 9 5.12 -5.20 -8.30
C LEU A 9 5.86 -4.93 -6.98
N ALA A 10 5.21 -4.27 -6.01
CA ALA A 10 5.83 -3.99 -4.70
C ALA A 10 6.21 -5.29 -3.96
N ILE A 11 5.35 -6.31 -4.04
CA ILE A 11 5.63 -7.64 -3.49
C ILE A 11 6.78 -8.30 -4.24
N ALA A 12 6.72 -8.36 -5.58
CA ALA A 12 7.75 -8.98 -6.41
C ALA A 12 9.12 -8.34 -6.15
N VAL A 13 9.19 -7.01 -6.18
CA VAL A 13 10.37 -6.24 -5.83
C VAL A 13 10.84 -6.69 -4.46
N ARG A 14 10.02 -6.66 -3.40
CA ARG A 14 10.42 -7.08 -2.02
C ARG A 14 11.18 -8.42 -1.92
N PHE A 15 10.96 -9.38 -2.83
CA PHE A 15 11.69 -10.66 -2.88
C PHE A 15 13.04 -10.63 -3.61
N LEU A 16 13.31 -9.60 -4.42
CA LEU A 16 14.64 -9.40 -5.01
C LEU A 16 15.63 -8.86 -3.97
N PRO A 17 16.93 -9.17 -4.09
CA PRO A 17 17.96 -8.50 -3.31
C PRO A 17 18.16 -7.09 -3.85
N HIS A 18 17.85 -6.07 -3.04
CA HIS A 18 18.03 -4.66 -3.42
C HIS A 18 19.18 -4.02 -2.66
N PRO A 19 20.03 -3.22 -3.32
CA PRO A 19 21.15 -2.56 -2.69
C PRO A 19 20.74 -1.44 -1.70
N LEU A 20 19.49 -0.97 -1.74
CA LEU A 20 19.01 0.17 -0.94
C LEU A 20 17.79 -0.14 -0.06
N SER A 21 17.36 -1.40 0.03
CA SER A 21 16.13 -1.79 0.74
C SER A 21 14.89 -0.97 0.36
N PHE A 22 14.91 -0.34 -0.82
CA PHE A 22 13.89 0.58 -1.26
C PHE A 22 12.80 -0.20 -1.98
N THR A 23 11.64 -0.34 -1.34
CA THR A 23 10.48 -1.04 -1.89
C THR A 23 9.34 -0.05 -2.11
N PRO A 24 8.64 -0.10 -3.27
CA PRO A 24 7.57 0.85 -3.58
C PRO A 24 6.25 0.54 -2.83
N VAL A 25 6.34 0.02 -1.60
CA VAL A 25 5.20 -0.39 -0.77
C VAL A 25 4.33 0.81 -0.44
N ALA A 26 4.94 1.87 0.11
CA ALA A 26 4.22 3.09 0.46
C ALA A 26 3.52 3.73 -0.76
N ALA A 27 4.23 3.84 -1.89
CA ALA A 27 3.70 4.39 -3.12
C ALA A 27 2.52 3.56 -3.67
N SER A 28 2.64 2.22 -3.66
CA SER A 28 1.58 1.32 -4.12
C SER A 28 0.32 1.40 -3.24
N LEU A 29 0.47 1.43 -1.91
CA LEU A 29 -0.63 1.60 -0.96
C LEU A 29 -1.30 2.97 -1.11
N LEU A 30 -0.52 4.04 -1.20
CA LEU A 30 -1.03 5.40 -1.36
C LEU A 30 -1.83 5.53 -2.66
N PHE A 31 -1.29 4.98 -3.76
CA PHE A 31 -1.97 4.96 -5.06
C PHE A 31 -3.24 4.12 -5.04
N PHE A 32 -3.21 2.96 -4.37
CA PHE A 32 -4.39 2.12 -4.20
C PHE A 32 -5.46 2.80 -3.34
N GLY A 33 -5.09 3.49 -2.26
CA GLY A 33 -6.00 4.30 -1.47
C GLY A 33 -6.65 5.42 -2.29
N ALA A 34 -5.85 6.06 -3.16
CA ALA A 34 -6.32 7.18 -3.97
C ALA A 34 -7.22 6.76 -5.15
N ARG A 35 -6.90 5.66 -5.86
CA ARG A 35 -7.60 5.27 -7.11
C ARG A 35 -8.33 3.93 -7.04
N GLY A 36 -8.08 3.11 -6.02
CA GLY A 36 -8.67 1.79 -5.87
C GLY A 36 -10.15 1.81 -5.48
N PRO A 37 -10.86 0.68 -5.66
CA PRO A 37 -12.24 0.52 -5.21
C PRO A 37 -12.31 0.45 -3.69
N ARG A 38 -13.14 1.29 -3.06
CA ARG A 38 -13.25 1.37 -1.58
C ARG A 38 -13.63 0.05 -0.92
N ARG A 39 -14.40 -0.80 -1.62
CA ARG A 39 -14.81 -2.13 -1.12
C ARG A 39 -13.66 -3.12 -0.97
N GLN A 40 -12.53 -2.91 -1.63
CA GLN A 40 -11.36 -3.81 -1.59
C GLN A 40 -10.10 -3.13 -1.05
N ILE A 41 -10.27 -2.04 -0.29
CA ILE A 41 -9.17 -1.34 0.41
C ILE A 41 -8.39 -2.26 1.34
N TRP A 42 -9.07 -3.20 2.01
CA TRP A 42 -8.42 -4.17 2.90
C TRP A 42 -7.54 -5.20 2.16
N MET A 43 -7.78 -5.42 0.87
CA MET A 43 -7.08 -6.43 0.08
C MET A 43 -5.57 -6.18 -0.05
N PRO A 44 -5.08 -5.00 -0.49
CA PRO A 44 -3.64 -4.71 -0.54
C PRO A 44 -2.97 -4.73 0.83
N LEU A 45 -3.68 -4.30 1.88
CA LEU A 45 -3.17 -4.34 3.25
C LEU A 45 -2.90 -5.80 3.68
N ALA A 46 -3.90 -6.67 3.48
CA ALA A 46 -3.80 -8.08 3.79
C ALA A 46 -2.72 -8.78 2.95
N LEU A 47 -2.64 -8.49 1.64
CA LEU A 47 -1.63 -9.07 0.77
C LEU A 47 -0.20 -8.72 1.23
N LEU A 48 0.04 -7.45 1.57
CA LEU A 48 1.35 -7.00 2.03
C LEU A 48 1.70 -7.56 3.41
N ALA A 49 0.74 -7.61 4.34
CA ALA A 49 0.95 -8.23 5.65
C ALA A 49 1.27 -9.73 5.52
N VAL A 50 0.53 -10.47 4.69
CA VAL A 50 0.79 -11.90 4.43
C VAL A 50 2.15 -12.10 3.78
N SER A 51 2.49 -11.27 2.78
CA SER A 51 3.80 -11.34 2.11
C SER A 51 4.94 -11.11 3.09
N ASP A 52 4.76 -10.18 4.03
CA ASP A 52 5.74 -9.89 5.07
C ASP A 52 5.91 -11.06 6.05
N VAL A 53 4.82 -11.69 6.51
CA VAL A 53 4.91 -12.90 7.37
C VAL A 53 5.61 -14.04 6.65
N ILE A 54 5.33 -14.24 5.35
CA ILE A 54 5.98 -15.26 4.54
C ILE A 54 7.49 -14.96 4.43
N LEU A 55 7.87 -13.71 4.17
CA LEU A 55 9.28 -13.31 4.10
C LEU A 55 10.00 -13.57 5.44
N THR A 56 9.40 -13.11 6.54
CA THR A 56 10.00 -13.22 7.88
C THR A 56 10.14 -14.67 8.33
N LYS A 57 9.10 -15.49 8.16
CA LYS A 57 9.10 -16.89 8.61
C LYS A 57 9.82 -17.84 7.65
N ALA A 58 9.57 -17.74 6.35
CA ALA A 58 10.03 -18.74 5.38
C ALA A 58 11.40 -18.39 4.77
N VAL A 59 11.74 -17.11 4.63
CA VAL A 59 13.02 -16.69 4.02
C VAL A 59 14.06 -16.37 5.09
N TYR A 60 13.68 -15.63 6.13
CA TYR A 60 14.63 -15.12 7.12
C TYR A 60 14.65 -15.87 8.46
N ALA A 61 13.73 -16.83 8.69
CA ALA A 61 13.58 -17.58 9.95
C ALA A 61 13.58 -16.67 11.20
N TYR A 62 13.04 -15.47 11.09
CA TYR A 62 13.08 -14.47 12.16
C TYR A 62 11.85 -14.60 13.08
N VAL A 63 12.03 -14.28 14.36
CA VAL A 63 10.94 -14.31 15.34
C VAL A 63 9.95 -13.20 15.04
N PHE A 64 8.66 -13.52 15.07
CA PHE A 64 7.58 -12.54 14.92
C PHE A 64 7.59 -11.58 16.12
N ASN A 65 7.93 -10.32 15.87
CA ASN A 65 8.07 -9.28 16.90
C ASN A 65 6.98 -8.20 16.77
N TRP A 66 6.78 -7.43 17.84
CA TRP A 66 5.83 -6.32 17.88
C TRP A 66 6.10 -5.24 16.81
N ASP A 67 7.34 -5.13 16.33
CA ASP A 67 7.72 -4.24 15.23
C ASP A 67 6.93 -4.51 13.93
N GLN A 68 6.50 -5.76 13.73
CA GLN A 68 5.74 -6.16 12.56
C GLN A 68 4.31 -5.60 12.60
N LEU A 69 3.71 -5.50 13.79
CA LEU A 69 2.42 -4.86 14.00
C LEU A 69 2.50 -3.35 13.77
N VAL A 70 3.59 -2.71 14.21
CA VAL A 70 3.86 -1.28 13.93
C VAL A 70 3.96 -1.05 12.42
N THR A 71 4.61 -1.96 11.70
CA THR A 71 4.72 -1.91 10.24
C THR A 71 3.35 -2.02 9.56
N TRP A 72 2.49 -2.93 10.01
CA TRP A 72 1.13 -3.07 9.46
C TRP A 72 0.25 -1.85 9.77
N ALA A 73 0.40 -1.26 10.95
CA ALA A 73 -0.25 -0.01 11.31
C ALA A 73 0.17 1.12 10.35
N TRP A 74 1.46 1.18 9.98
CA TRP A 74 1.94 2.12 8.97
C TRP A 74 1.33 1.89 7.59
N TYR A 75 1.17 0.63 7.16
CA TYR A 75 0.49 0.33 5.89
C TYR A 75 -0.96 0.81 5.90
N ALA A 76 -1.67 0.62 7.01
CA ALA A 76 -3.03 1.11 7.18
C ALA A 76 -3.08 2.65 7.16
N ALA A 77 -2.13 3.31 7.81
CA ALA A 77 -2.03 4.77 7.83
C ALA A 77 -1.80 5.36 6.43
N ILE A 78 -0.89 4.78 5.64
CA ILE A 78 -0.61 5.24 4.25
C ILE A 78 -1.83 5.02 3.35
N LEU A 79 -2.49 3.87 3.49
CA LEU A 79 -3.69 3.55 2.73
C LEU A 79 -4.82 4.54 3.06
N PHE A 80 -5.01 4.86 4.34
CA PHE A 80 -5.98 5.85 4.81
C PHE A 80 -5.62 7.27 4.34
N LEU A 81 -4.34 7.61 4.31
CA LEU A 81 -3.88 8.88 3.76
C LEU A 81 -4.24 8.99 2.27
N GLY A 82 -4.03 7.93 1.49
CA GLY A 82 -4.39 7.88 0.07
C GLY A 82 -5.89 8.08 -0.17
N THR A 83 -6.75 7.48 0.67
CA THR A 83 -8.20 7.66 0.55
C THR A 83 -8.64 9.07 0.93
N LYS A 84 -8.06 9.66 1.99
CA LYS A 84 -8.32 11.04 2.38
C LYS A 84 -7.88 12.04 1.32
N LEU A 85 -6.72 11.82 0.69
CA LEU A 85 -6.25 12.66 -0.42
C LEU A 85 -7.21 12.63 -1.62
N ARG A 86 -7.79 11.46 -1.94
CA ARG A 86 -8.82 11.37 -2.97
C ARG A 86 -10.05 12.20 -2.63
N ASP A 87 -10.52 12.09 -1.38
CA ASP A 87 -11.71 12.80 -0.89
C ASP A 87 -11.50 14.31 -0.88
N LEU A 88 -10.27 14.75 -0.58
CA LEU A 88 -9.87 16.15 -0.63
C LEU A 88 -9.71 16.65 -2.08
N ALA A 89 -9.25 15.83 -3.02
CA ALA A 89 -9.07 16.21 -4.42
C ALA A 89 -10.37 16.28 -5.23
N LEU A 90 -11.36 15.44 -4.89
CA LEU A 90 -12.69 15.40 -5.50
C LEU A 90 -13.42 16.77 -5.56
N PRO A 91 -13.51 17.56 -4.47
CA PRO A 91 -14.21 18.85 -4.50
C PRO A 91 -13.51 19.91 -5.38
N TRP A 92 -12.19 19.86 -5.52
CA TRP A 92 -11.47 20.79 -6.42
C TRP A 92 -11.77 20.49 -7.89
N LEU A 93 -11.85 19.22 -8.26
CA LEU A 93 -12.10 18.80 -9.64
C LEU A 93 -13.54 19.12 -10.10
N VAL A 94 -14.51 19.03 -9.19
CA VAL A 94 -15.91 19.44 -9.47
C VAL A 94 -16.01 20.97 -9.63
N ARG A 95 -15.24 21.76 -8.86
CA ARG A 95 -15.23 23.23 -8.96
C ARG A 95 -14.66 23.77 -10.27
N PHE A 96 -13.73 23.05 -10.90
CA PHE A 96 -13.18 23.47 -12.19
C PHE A 96 -14.16 23.25 -13.36
N HIS A 97 -15.07 22.28 -13.26
CA HIS A 97 -16.05 22.02 -14.33
C HIS A 97 -17.22 23.01 -14.35
N SER A 98 -17.52 23.67 -13.24
CA SER A 98 -18.64 24.64 -13.14
C SER A 98 -18.27 26.08 -13.53
N SER A 99 -17.03 26.32 -13.99
CA SER A 99 -16.52 27.67 -14.30
C SER A 99 -16.25 27.90 -15.80
N CYS A 100 -16.69 27.00 -16.67
CA CYS A 100 -16.69 27.17 -18.12
C CYS A 100 -18.13 27.27 -18.64
#